data_AF-A0AAW2C1N3-F1
#
_entry.id   AF-A0AAW2C1N3-F1
#
_cell.length_a   1.000
_cell.length_b   1.000
_cell.length_c   1.000
_cell.angle_alpha   90.00
_cell.angle_beta   90.00
_cell.angle_gamma   90.00
#
_symmetry.space_group_name_H-M   'P 1'
#
loop_
_entity.id
_entity.type
_entity.pdbx_description
1 polymer ?
#
loop_
_entity_poly.entity_id
_entity_poly.type
_entity_poly.pdbx_seq_one_letter_code
_entity_poly.pdbx_strand_id
1 'polypeptide(L)'
;MLQSLKSRGSLQMLKSAWAALSPRIKSIINEAGFGTFFEALLNHETHEYKDLQLLLTLAERFWDTTCTFHFPCIREVMLTPYDFSVITGLRLGGERILVNDSFTSAELKKLLGIVPSRMWSNNIPLSWLCENISHCQTMAIGARIFMLLFVQTFLCPNLGSTMNLRYLESLKRVGQIQNYDWGGMAYATLMHFMTQLSRRSL
;
A
#
# COMPACT_ATOMS: atom_id res chain seq x y z
N MET A 1 -14.60 16.19 -9.37
CA MET A 1 -13.42 15.47 -9.88
C MET A 1 -12.30 15.35 -8.84
N LEU A 2 -11.88 16.44 -8.18
CA LEU A 2 -10.85 16.47 -7.12
C LEU A 2 -11.17 15.66 -5.85
N GLN A 3 -12.45 15.40 -5.56
CA GLN A 3 -12.86 14.64 -4.36
C GLN A 3 -12.52 13.13 -4.44
N SER A 4 -12.23 12.61 -5.65
CA SER A 4 -11.92 11.18 -5.85
C SER A 4 -10.45 10.82 -5.58
N LEU A 5 -9.56 11.82 -5.47
CA LEU A 5 -8.13 11.62 -5.19
C LEU A 5 -7.77 11.81 -3.71
N LYS A 6 -8.75 12.16 -2.86
CA LYS A 6 -8.60 12.05 -1.41
C LYS A 6 -8.69 10.58 -1.03
N SER A 7 -7.57 9.87 -1.13
CA SER A 7 -7.43 8.59 -0.44
C SER A 7 -7.69 8.88 1.05
N ARG A 8 -8.73 8.25 1.62
CA ARG A 8 -9.07 8.46 3.03
C ARG A 8 -8.05 7.82 3.98
N GLY A 9 -7.16 6.97 3.45
CA GLY A 9 -5.92 6.58 4.10
C GLY A 9 -4.78 7.46 3.64
N SER A 10 -4.70 8.69 4.16
CA SER A 10 -3.63 9.61 3.76
C SER A 10 -2.25 9.05 4.13
N LEU A 11 -1.22 9.45 3.38
CA LEU A 11 0.17 9.15 3.71
C LEU A 11 0.50 9.51 5.17
N GLN A 12 -0.14 10.57 5.68
CA GLN A 12 -0.07 11.00 7.06
C GLN A 12 -0.61 9.95 8.05
N MET A 13 -1.71 9.27 7.74
CA MET A 13 -2.23 8.18 8.57
C MET A 13 -1.24 7.01 8.62
N LEU A 14 -0.64 6.63 7.49
CA LEU A 14 0.38 5.59 7.45
C LEU A 14 1.61 5.97 8.28
N LYS A 15 2.05 7.24 8.21
CA LYS A 15 3.12 7.78 9.07
C LYS A 15 2.77 7.71 10.55
N SER A 16 1.56 8.12 10.93
CA SER A 16 1.08 8.03 12.32
C SER A 16 1.03 6.58 12.82
N ALA A 17 0.52 5.67 11.99
CA ALA A 17 0.47 4.24 12.30
C ALA A 17 1.88 3.66 12.46
N TRP A 18 2.82 4.01 11.57
CA TRP A 18 4.22 3.61 11.68
C TRP A 18 4.87 4.16 12.95
N ALA A 19 4.65 5.43 13.28
CA ALA A 19 5.20 6.06 14.47
C ALA A 19 4.77 5.32 15.76
N ALA A 20 3.51 4.89 15.83
CA ALA A 20 2.92 4.16 16.95
C ALA A 20 3.44 2.72 17.13
N LEU A 21 4.13 2.14 16.13
CA LEU A 21 4.66 0.78 16.24
C LEU A 21 5.85 0.69 17.20
N SER A 22 5.92 -0.44 17.92
CA SER A 22 7.10 -0.76 18.72
C SER A 22 8.34 -0.97 17.85
N PRO A 23 9.56 -0.71 18.36
CA PRO A 23 10.80 -0.91 17.60
C PRO A 23 10.95 -2.33 17.03
N ARG A 24 10.44 -3.34 17.76
CA ARG A 24 10.52 -4.74 17.33
C ARG A 24 9.64 -5.03 16.11
N ILE A 25 8.44 -4.45 16.04
CA ILE A 25 7.56 -4.60 14.88
C ILE A 25 8.16 -3.86 13.67
N LYS A 26 8.74 -2.68 13.88
CA LYS A 26 9.49 -1.95 12.83
C LYS A 26 10.63 -2.79 12.27
N SER A 27 11.42 -3.45 13.13
CA SER A 27 12.49 -4.37 12.71
C SER A 27 11.97 -5.47 11.80
N ILE A 28 10.87 -6.13 12.18
CA ILE A 28 10.25 -7.19 11.38
C ILE A 28 9.86 -6.69 9.99
N ILE A 29 9.27 -5.49 9.90
CA ILE A 29 8.82 -4.91 8.63
C ILE A 29 10.04 -4.47 7.78
N ASN A 30 11.07 -3.93 8.42
CA ASN A 30 12.31 -3.55 7.75
C ASN A 30 13.04 -4.77 7.18
N GLU A 31 13.18 -5.83 7.99
CA GLU A 31 13.73 -7.13 7.59
C GLU A 31 12.92 -7.76 6.45
N ALA A 32 11.61 -7.49 6.38
CA ALA A 32 10.76 -7.95 5.28
C ALA A 32 10.97 -7.18 3.95
N GLY A 33 11.92 -6.23 3.90
CA GLY A 33 12.29 -5.49 2.69
C GLY A 33 11.62 -4.13 2.53
N PHE A 34 10.92 -3.61 3.56
CA PHE A 34 10.23 -2.33 3.49
C PHE A 34 10.98 -1.17 4.17
N GLY A 35 12.18 -1.42 4.70
CA GLY A 35 12.92 -0.42 5.48
C GLY A 35 13.21 0.85 4.70
N THR A 36 13.79 0.72 3.50
CA THR A 36 14.08 1.85 2.61
C THR A 36 12.83 2.64 2.26
N PHE A 37 11.71 1.95 2.01
CA PHE A 37 10.43 2.60 1.72
C PHE A 37 9.97 3.46 2.90
N PHE A 38 9.97 2.91 4.12
CA PHE A 38 9.50 3.63 5.31
C PHE A 38 10.45 4.76 5.71
N GLU A 39 11.75 4.62 5.48
CA GLU A 39 12.71 5.71 5.67
C GLU A 39 12.43 6.86 4.72
N ALA A 40 12.30 6.58 3.41
CA ALA A 40 11.94 7.59 2.41
C ALA A 40 10.59 8.25 2.71
N LEU A 41 9.60 7.44 3.12
CA LEU A 41 8.27 7.90 3.51
C LEU A 41 8.33 8.92 4.65
N LEU A 42 9.08 8.60 5.72
CA LEU A 42 9.14 9.45 6.91
C LEU A 42 9.86 10.77 6.66
N ASN A 43 10.84 10.79 5.77
CA ASN A 43 11.65 11.97 5.47
C ASN A 43 10.95 12.98 4.56
N HIS A 44 9.82 12.62 3.95
CA HIS A 44 9.13 13.48 2.99
C HIS A 44 8.13 14.42 3.68
N GLU A 45 8.24 15.75 3.53
CA GLU A 45 7.17 16.68 3.89
C GLU A 45 6.04 16.59 2.86
N THR A 46 4.80 16.32 3.28
CA THR A 46 3.66 16.22 2.36
C THR A 46 3.01 17.59 2.15
N HIS A 47 2.96 18.07 0.91
CA HIS A 47 2.27 19.30 0.53
C HIS A 47 1.11 18.99 -0.41
N GLU A 48 0.00 18.48 0.17
CA GLU A 48 -1.12 17.84 -0.55
C GLU A 48 -1.60 18.57 -1.82
N TYR A 49 -1.62 19.91 -1.83
CA TYR A 49 -2.08 20.69 -2.98
C TYR A 49 -1.07 20.74 -4.14
N LYS A 50 0.23 20.86 -3.84
CA LYS A 50 1.29 20.88 -4.88
C LYS A 50 1.45 19.49 -5.49
N ASP A 51 1.35 18.45 -4.66
CA ASP A 51 1.48 17.06 -5.07
C ASP A 51 0.38 16.68 -6.08
N LEU A 52 -0.85 17.18 -5.88
CA LEU A 52 -1.98 16.89 -6.77
C LEU A 52 -1.84 17.50 -8.17
N GLN A 53 -1.39 18.75 -8.28
CA GLN A 53 -1.18 19.40 -9.58
C GLN A 53 -0.06 18.71 -10.37
N LEU A 54 0.99 18.28 -9.68
CA LEU A 54 2.07 17.50 -10.29
C LEU A 54 1.57 16.15 -10.80
N LEU A 55 0.79 15.43 -10.00
CA LEU A 55 0.20 14.14 -10.37
C LEU A 55 -0.72 14.26 -11.60
N LEU A 56 -1.57 15.28 -11.65
CA LEU A 56 -2.43 15.52 -12.82
C LEU A 56 -1.61 15.86 -14.06
N THR A 57 -0.62 16.73 -13.93
CA THR A 57 0.30 17.08 -15.04
C THR A 57 1.05 15.85 -15.57
N LEU A 58 1.47 14.95 -14.67
CA LEU A 58 2.10 13.69 -15.06
C LEU A 58 1.13 12.75 -15.74
N ALA A 59 -0.11 12.65 -15.25
CA ALA A 59 -1.16 11.81 -15.86
C ALA A 59 -1.56 12.29 -17.26
N GLU A 60 -1.69 13.60 -17.48
CA GLU A 60 -1.95 14.20 -18.79
C GLU A 60 -0.86 13.87 -19.82
N ARG A 61 0.37 13.68 -19.35
CA ARG A 61 1.53 13.33 -20.18
C ARG A 61 1.72 11.84 -20.34
N PHE A 62 0.93 11.01 -19.65
CA PHE A 62 1.09 9.56 -19.67
C PHE A 62 0.32 8.96 -20.84
N TRP A 63 1.04 8.29 -21.74
CA TRP A 63 0.46 7.58 -22.87
C TRP A 63 0.30 6.11 -22.52
N ASP A 64 -0.95 5.66 -22.47
CA ASP A 64 -1.29 4.30 -22.04
C ASP A 64 -0.90 3.22 -23.04
N THR A 65 -0.87 3.55 -24.34
CA THR A 65 -0.47 2.60 -25.40
C THR A 65 0.99 2.15 -25.29
N THR A 66 1.90 3.06 -24.94
CA THR A 66 3.34 2.81 -24.80
C THR A 66 3.78 2.70 -23.34
N CYS A 67 2.91 3.05 -22.39
CA CYS A 67 3.23 3.14 -20.95
C CYS A 67 4.39 4.11 -20.66
N THR A 68 4.44 5.22 -21.39
CA THR A 68 5.50 6.24 -21.29
C THR A 68 4.94 7.64 -21.01
N PHE A 69 5.75 8.49 -20.39
CA PHE A 69 5.49 9.92 -20.25
C PHE A 69 6.04 10.69 -21.46
N HIS A 70 5.25 11.63 -21.98
CA HIS A 70 5.61 12.47 -23.12
C HIS A 70 5.95 13.90 -22.67
N PHE A 71 7.23 14.24 -22.80
CA PHE A 71 7.76 15.56 -22.49
C PHE A 71 8.29 16.25 -23.77
N PRO A 72 8.07 17.57 -23.95
CA PRO A 72 8.39 18.26 -25.21
C PRO A 72 9.87 18.18 -25.61
N CYS A 73 10.78 18.08 -24.63
CA CYS A 73 12.23 18.08 -24.87
C CYS A 73 12.88 16.69 -24.78
N ILE A 74 12.28 15.76 -24.04
CA ILE A 74 12.88 14.45 -23.73
C ILE A 74 12.19 13.33 -24.54
N ARG A 75 11.09 13.64 -25.24
CA ARG A 75 10.20 12.69 -25.93
C ARG A 75 9.57 11.72 -24.92
N GLU A 76 9.91 10.44 -25.01
CA GLU A 76 9.30 9.36 -24.22
C GLU A 76 10.20 8.98 -23.05
N VAL A 77 9.63 8.97 -21.85
CA VAL A 77 10.29 8.52 -20.63
C VAL A 77 9.45 7.42 -20.02
N MET A 78 10.02 6.22 -19.87
CA MET A 78 9.37 5.10 -19.20
C MET A 78 9.76 5.09 -17.73
N LEU A 79 8.78 4.85 -16.84
CA LEU A 79 9.08 4.41 -15.48
C LEU A 79 9.23 2.89 -15.51
N THR A 80 10.46 2.39 -15.57
CA THR A 80 10.69 0.94 -15.60
C THR A 80 10.41 0.30 -14.24
N PRO A 81 10.17 -1.03 -14.19
CA PRO A 81 10.18 -1.79 -12.95
C PRO A 81 11.41 -1.52 -12.06
N TYR A 82 12.58 -1.37 -12.67
CA TYR A 82 13.82 -1.07 -11.95
C TYR A 82 13.81 0.34 -11.34
N ASP A 83 13.42 1.36 -12.12
CA ASP A 83 13.31 2.74 -11.64
C ASP A 83 12.34 2.83 -10.47
N PHE A 84 11.19 2.16 -10.57
CA PHE A 84 10.23 2.08 -9.47
C PHE A 84 10.85 1.49 -8.21
N SER A 85 11.63 0.41 -8.34
CA SER A 85 12.31 -0.22 -7.19
C SER A 85 13.32 0.71 -6.54
N VAL A 86 14.10 1.44 -7.34
CA VAL A 86 15.10 2.39 -6.85
C VAL A 86 14.43 3.59 -6.15
N ILE A 87 13.36 4.13 -6.73
CA ILE A 87 12.64 5.29 -6.19
C ILE A 87 11.91 4.93 -4.89
N THR A 88 11.23 3.79 -4.86
CA THR A 88 10.38 3.40 -3.72
C THR A 88 11.11 2.57 -2.68
N GLY A 89 12.22 1.93 -3.04
CA GLY A 89 12.84 0.89 -2.22
C GLY A 89 12.06 -0.42 -2.17
N LEU A 90 10.94 -0.55 -2.89
CA LEU A 90 10.17 -1.79 -2.95
C LEU A 90 10.80 -2.74 -3.96
N ARG A 91 11.15 -3.95 -3.51
CA ARG A 91 11.66 -4.99 -4.39
C ARG A 91 10.55 -5.53 -5.31
N LEU A 92 10.86 -5.66 -6.59
CA LEU A 92 10.03 -6.39 -7.55
C LEU A 92 10.53 -7.84 -7.72
N GLY A 93 9.58 -8.71 -8.05
CA GLY A 93 9.76 -10.15 -8.16
C GLY A 93 9.50 -10.88 -6.84
N GLY A 94 9.43 -12.21 -6.92
CA GLY A 94 9.06 -13.08 -5.82
C GLY A 94 7.84 -13.93 -6.15
N GLU A 95 7.23 -14.50 -5.11
CA GLU A 95 6.01 -15.29 -5.22
C GLU A 95 4.79 -14.39 -5.46
N ARG A 96 3.80 -14.93 -6.16
CA ARG A 96 2.52 -14.25 -6.37
C ARG A 96 1.83 -13.99 -5.03
N ILE A 97 1.31 -12.78 -4.85
CA ILE A 97 0.48 -12.42 -3.70
C ILE A 97 -0.73 -13.38 -3.62
N LEU A 98 -0.81 -14.09 -2.51
CA LEU A 98 -1.92 -14.97 -2.17
C LEU A 98 -3.05 -14.14 -1.56
N VAL A 99 -4.28 -14.46 -1.97
CA VAL A 99 -5.52 -13.84 -1.51
C VAL A 99 -6.49 -14.93 -1.07
N ASN A 100 -7.24 -14.67 0.01
CA ASN A 100 -8.25 -15.59 0.51
C ASN A 100 -9.49 -14.82 0.97
N ASP A 101 -10.62 -15.10 0.33
CA ASP A 101 -11.91 -14.45 0.63
C ASP A 101 -12.78 -15.26 1.61
N SER A 102 -12.24 -16.24 2.33
CA SER A 102 -13.04 -17.14 3.18
C SER A 102 -12.33 -17.49 4.50
N PHE A 103 -11.93 -16.49 5.26
CA PHE A 103 -11.39 -16.70 6.61
C PHE A 103 -12.49 -17.05 7.62
N THR A 104 -12.26 -18.10 8.39
CA THR A 104 -13.10 -18.43 9.55
C THR A 104 -12.82 -17.48 10.72
N SER A 105 -13.78 -17.31 11.63
CA SER A 105 -13.57 -16.49 12.85
C SER A 105 -12.41 -16.98 13.71
N ALA A 106 -12.15 -18.30 13.73
CA ALA A 106 -11.01 -18.89 14.44
C ALA A 106 -9.67 -18.48 13.80
N GLU A 107 -9.58 -18.48 12.47
CA GLU A 107 -8.40 -18.00 11.76
C GLU A 107 -8.17 -16.51 11.97
N LEU A 108 -9.22 -15.70 11.89
CA LEU A 108 -9.13 -14.25 12.14
C LEU A 108 -8.64 -13.97 13.56
N LYS A 109 -9.19 -14.65 14.56
CA LYS A 109 -8.73 -14.53 15.96
C LYS A 109 -7.25 -14.90 16.08
N LYS A 110 -6.80 -15.96 15.39
CA LYS A 110 -5.40 -16.38 15.41
C LYS A 110 -4.47 -15.38 14.72
N LEU A 111 -4.90 -14.79 13.60
CA LEU A 111 -4.07 -13.91 12.77
C LEU A 111 -4.02 -12.48 13.30
N LEU A 112 -5.15 -11.96 13.78
CA LEU A 112 -5.33 -10.58 14.23
C LEU A 112 -5.37 -10.45 15.77
N GLY A 113 -5.41 -11.54 16.52
CA GLY A 113 -5.59 -11.56 17.98
C GLY A 113 -7.04 -11.36 18.43
N ILE A 114 -7.84 -10.67 17.62
CA ILE A 114 -9.24 -10.35 17.88
C ILE A 114 -10.07 -10.58 16.62
N VAL A 115 -11.32 -11.03 16.78
CA VAL A 115 -12.27 -11.11 15.67
C VAL A 115 -12.88 -9.72 15.48
N PRO A 116 -12.77 -9.10 14.29
CA PRO A 116 -13.39 -7.81 14.06
C PRO A 116 -14.90 -7.86 14.29
N SER A 117 -15.43 -6.92 15.08
CA SER A 117 -16.84 -6.90 15.51
C SER A 117 -17.81 -6.50 14.39
N ARG A 118 -17.33 -5.75 13.39
CA ARG A 118 -18.08 -5.35 12.21
C ARG A 118 -17.33 -5.77 10.97
N MET A 119 -17.85 -6.79 10.27
CA MET A 119 -17.34 -7.24 8.99
C MET A 119 -18.46 -7.35 7.96
N TRP A 120 -18.20 -6.90 6.75
CA TRP A 120 -19.06 -7.14 5.59
C TRP A 120 -18.25 -7.74 4.46
N SER A 121 -18.49 -9.01 4.14
CA SER A 121 -17.80 -9.72 3.05
C SER A 121 -16.26 -9.58 3.15
N ASN A 122 -15.70 -9.91 4.32
CA ASN A 122 -14.29 -9.74 4.69
C ASN A 122 -13.74 -8.31 4.70
N ASN A 123 -14.60 -7.30 4.61
CA ASN A 123 -14.16 -5.93 4.76
C ASN A 123 -14.37 -5.46 6.20
N ILE A 124 -13.35 -4.82 6.75
CA ILE A 124 -13.36 -4.17 8.07
C ILE A 124 -13.22 -2.65 7.91
N PRO A 125 -13.77 -1.82 8.81
CA PRO A 125 -13.55 -0.38 8.78
C PRO A 125 -12.07 -0.02 8.91
N LEU A 126 -11.64 1.02 8.20
CA LEU A 126 -10.27 1.57 8.33
C LEU A 126 -9.92 1.96 9.77
N SER A 127 -10.86 2.60 10.46
CA SER A 127 -10.71 2.98 11.86
C SER A 127 -10.38 1.79 12.75
N TRP A 128 -10.90 0.60 12.43
CA TRP A 128 -10.68 -0.60 13.23
C TRP A 128 -9.19 -1.01 13.25
N LEU A 129 -8.48 -1.00 12.11
CA LEU A 129 -7.04 -1.30 12.14
C LEU A 129 -6.25 -0.25 12.92
N CYS A 130 -6.58 1.03 12.72
CA CYS A 130 -5.89 2.12 13.40
C CYS A 130 -6.06 2.03 14.93
N GLU A 131 -7.26 1.71 15.41
CA GLU A 131 -7.53 1.51 16.83
C GLU A 131 -6.82 0.28 17.41
N ASN A 132 -6.67 -0.80 16.63
CA ASN A 132 -6.11 -2.06 17.13
C ASN A 132 -4.58 -2.16 17.00
N ILE A 133 -3.94 -1.28 16.23
CA ILE A 133 -2.48 -1.36 15.99
C ILE A 133 -1.65 -1.16 17.25
N SER A 134 -2.12 -0.30 18.17
CA SER A 134 -1.50 -0.02 19.46
C SER A 134 -1.75 -1.10 20.51
N HIS A 135 -2.73 -1.99 20.28
CA HIS A 135 -3.17 -3.00 21.25
C HIS A 135 -2.77 -4.44 20.85
N CYS A 136 -1.78 -4.57 19.98
CA CYS A 136 -1.33 -5.87 19.48
C CYS A 136 -0.66 -6.71 20.58
N GLN A 137 -1.20 -7.91 20.81
CA GLN A 137 -0.68 -8.85 21.82
C GLN A 137 0.68 -9.45 21.46
N THR A 138 0.98 -9.57 20.17
CA THR A 138 2.25 -10.14 19.68
C THR A 138 2.80 -9.31 18.54
N MET A 139 4.12 -9.38 18.36
CA MET A 139 4.81 -8.68 17.26
C MET A 139 4.32 -9.16 15.89
N ALA A 140 3.99 -10.45 15.77
CA ALA A 140 3.47 -11.01 14.53
C ALA A 140 2.07 -10.46 14.20
N ILE A 141 1.20 -10.30 15.20
CA ILE A 141 -0.12 -9.68 15.02
C ILE A 141 0.06 -8.21 14.58
N GLY A 142 0.93 -7.47 15.25
CA GLY A 142 1.22 -6.08 14.91
C GLY A 142 1.76 -5.90 13.50
N ALA A 143 2.69 -6.76 13.08
CA ALA A 143 3.19 -6.78 11.71
C ALA A 143 2.07 -7.05 10.69
N ARG A 144 1.18 -8.02 10.94
CA ARG A 144 0.06 -8.32 10.03
C ARG A 144 -0.93 -7.16 9.91
N ILE A 145 -1.32 -6.56 11.03
CA ILE A 145 -2.25 -5.42 11.07
C ILE A 145 -1.66 -4.23 10.31
N PHE A 146 -0.39 -3.90 10.59
CA PHE A 146 0.28 -2.82 9.89
C PHE A 146 0.44 -3.10 8.39
N MET A 147 0.88 -4.31 8.02
CA MET A 147 1.04 -4.67 6.61
C MET A 147 -0.29 -4.67 5.86
N LEU A 148 -1.39 -5.10 6.48
CA LEU A 148 -2.73 -4.96 5.90
C LEU A 148 -3.09 -3.49 5.63
N LEU A 149 -2.79 -2.61 6.58
CA LEU A 149 -3.00 -1.18 6.43
C LEU A 149 -2.15 -0.64 5.27
N PHE A 150 -0.86 -0.96 5.25
CA PHE A 150 0.07 -0.51 4.23
C PHE A 150 -0.33 -0.98 2.82
N VAL A 151 -0.66 -2.26 2.67
CA VAL A 151 -1.10 -2.83 1.39
C VAL A 151 -2.32 -2.09 0.86
N GLN A 152 -3.28 -1.76 1.71
CA GLN A 152 -4.57 -1.21 1.27
C GLN A 152 -4.67 0.30 1.28
N THR A 153 -3.61 0.97 1.73
CA THR A 153 -3.49 2.44 1.68
C THR A 153 -2.48 2.89 0.64
N PHE A 154 -1.47 2.06 0.34
CA PHE A 154 -0.38 2.42 -0.55
C PHE A 154 -0.21 1.45 -1.73
N LEU A 155 0.01 0.16 -1.48
CA LEU A 155 0.41 -0.78 -2.55
C LEU A 155 -0.75 -1.09 -3.52
N CYS A 156 -1.95 -1.25 -3.00
CA CYS A 156 -3.18 -1.50 -3.75
C CYS A 156 -4.33 -0.77 -3.02
N PRO A 157 -4.40 0.57 -3.14
CA PRO A 157 -5.27 1.38 -2.32
C PRO A 157 -6.74 1.08 -2.60
N ASN A 158 -7.51 0.84 -1.54
CA ASN A 158 -8.96 0.79 -1.63
C ASN A 158 -9.52 2.21 -1.42
N LEU A 159 -10.31 2.71 -2.37
CA LEU A 159 -10.92 4.04 -2.30
C LEU A 159 -12.10 4.11 -1.31
N GLY A 160 -12.54 2.96 -0.78
CA GLY A 160 -13.59 2.87 0.24
C GLY A 160 -13.13 3.21 1.66
N SER A 161 -14.07 3.24 2.60
CA SER A 161 -13.80 3.38 4.05
C SER A 161 -13.50 2.05 4.74
N THR A 162 -13.38 0.97 3.97
CA THR A 162 -13.20 -0.38 4.45
C THR A 162 -11.99 -1.03 3.79
N MET A 163 -11.43 -2.02 4.46
CA MET A 163 -10.27 -2.79 4.03
C MET A 163 -10.61 -4.26 4.00
N ASN A 164 -10.28 -4.91 2.90
CA ASN A 164 -10.47 -6.31 2.66
C ASN A 164 -9.36 -7.14 3.33
N LEU A 165 -9.75 -8.17 4.08
CA LEU A 165 -8.82 -9.04 4.79
C LEU A 165 -8.11 -10.06 3.87
N ARG A 166 -8.39 -10.10 2.57
CA ARG A 166 -7.86 -11.12 1.64
C ARG A 166 -6.35 -11.26 1.62
N TYR A 167 -5.63 -10.16 1.80
CA TYR A 167 -4.17 -10.17 1.80
C TYR A 167 -3.58 -10.81 3.06
N LEU A 168 -4.40 -11.12 4.08
CA LEU A 168 -3.95 -11.88 5.25
C LEU A 168 -3.34 -13.23 4.87
N GLU A 169 -3.74 -13.81 3.74
CA GLU A 169 -3.19 -15.09 3.27
C GLU A 169 -1.67 -15.00 3.10
N SER A 170 -1.20 -13.96 2.41
CA SER A 170 0.23 -13.66 2.23
C SER A 170 0.93 -13.20 3.52
N LEU A 171 0.15 -12.74 4.51
CA LEU A 171 0.68 -12.24 5.78
C LEU A 171 0.63 -13.29 6.91
N LYS A 172 0.13 -14.51 6.65
CA LYS A 172 0.00 -15.58 7.67
C LYS A 172 1.33 -15.84 8.38
N ARG A 173 2.41 -15.99 7.60
CA ARG A 173 3.75 -16.28 8.10
C ARG A 173 4.64 -15.04 7.91
N VAL A 174 4.85 -14.32 9.01
CA VAL A 174 5.58 -13.04 9.01
C VAL A 174 6.97 -13.17 8.41
N GLY A 175 7.71 -14.25 8.71
CA GLY A 175 9.03 -14.49 8.12
C GLY A 175 9.04 -14.81 6.61
N GLN A 176 7.87 -14.98 5.99
CA GLN A 176 7.73 -15.19 4.55
C GLN A 176 7.22 -13.96 3.81
N ILE A 177 6.91 -12.85 4.51
CA ILE A 177 6.36 -11.65 3.87
C ILE A 177 7.29 -11.15 2.76
N GLN A 178 8.61 -11.17 2.98
CA GLN A 178 9.62 -10.74 1.99
C GLN A 178 9.64 -11.56 0.70
N ASN A 179 9.04 -12.75 0.68
CA ASN A 179 9.11 -13.64 -0.47
C ASN A 179 8.13 -13.24 -1.57
N TYR A 180 7.11 -12.45 -1.24
CA TYR A 180 6.07 -12.08 -2.20
C TYR A 180 6.40 -10.80 -2.97
N ASP A 181 5.88 -10.71 -4.20
CA ASP A 181 6.10 -9.60 -5.11
C ASP A 181 5.22 -8.36 -4.79
N TRP A 182 5.49 -7.75 -3.64
CA TRP A 182 4.79 -6.53 -3.20
C TRP A 182 5.10 -5.33 -4.10
N GLY A 183 6.35 -5.22 -4.59
CA GLY A 183 6.76 -4.16 -5.51
C GLY A 183 6.07 -4.28 -6.87
N GLY A 184 5.95 -5.49 -7.42
CA GLY A 184 5.24 -5.75 -8.67
C GLY A 184 3.76 -5.43 -8.56
N MET A 185 3.13 -5.77 -7.44
CA MET A 185 1.75 -5.36 -7.14
C MET A 185 1.61 -3.83 -7.13
N ALA A 186 2.48 -3.12 -6.41
CA ALA A 186 2.44 -1.67 -6.31
C ALA A 186 2.71 -0.97 -7.65
N TYR A 187 3.68 -1.47 -8.41
CA TYR A 187 3.99 -0.98 -9.75
C TYR A 187 2.79 -1.18 -10.70
N ALA A 188 2.19 -2.37 -10.71
CA ALA A 188 1.01 -2.64 -11.54
C ALA A 188 -0.18 -1.73 -11.16
N THR A 189 -0.38 -1.50 -9.86
CA THR A 189 -1.39 -0.57 -9.36
C THR A 189 -1.12 0.87 -9.80
N LEU A 190 0.12 1.36 -9.69
CA LEU A 190 0.51 2.69 -10.18
C LEU A 190 0.20 2.83 -11.67
N MET A 191 0.67 1.88 -12.48
CA MET A 191 0.44 1.91 -13.94
C MET A 191 -1.05 1.85 -14.28
N HIS A 192 -1.84 1.08 -13.53
CA HIS A 192 -3.30 1.06 -13.68
C HIS A 192 -3.93 2.43 -13.43
N PHE A 193 -3.57 3.11 -12.34
CA PHE A 193 -4.10 4.44 -12.04
C PHE A 193 -3.65 5.49 -13.06
N MET A 194 -2.39 5.46 -13.49
CA MET A 194 -1.88 6.37 -14.52
C MET A 194 -2.67 6.23 -15.82
N THR A 195 -2.90 5.00 -16.29
CA THR A 195 -3.73 4.71 -17.46
C THR A 195 -5.18 5.18 -17.29
N GLN A 196 -5.77 5.00 -16.10
CA GLN A 196 -7.14 5.46 -15.83
C GLN A 196 -7.24 6.98 -15.82
N LEU A 197 -6.25 7.68 -15.27
CA LEU A 197 -6.22 9.14 -15.18
C LEU A 197 -5.95 9.79 -16.53
N SER A 198 -5.01 9.25 -17.32
CA SER A 198 -4.68 9.82 -18.65
C SER A 198 -5.85 9.78 -19.63
N ARG A 199 -6.70 8.75 -19.53
CA ARG A 199 -7.94 8.63 -20.33
C ARG A 199 -9.05 9.59 -19.91
N ARG A 200 -8.99 10.12 -18.69
CA ARG A 200 -10.02 11.02 -18.12
C ARG A 200 -9.67 12.50 -18.26
N SER A 201 -8.41 12.81 -18.55
CA SER A 201 -7.92 14.17 -18.80
C SER A 201 -8.09 14.63 -20.26
N LEU A 202 -8.81 13.85 -21.08
CA LEU A 202 -9.24 14.20 -22.43
C LEU A 202 -10.73 14.59 -22.44
#